data_AF-A0AA94ER36-F1
#
_entry.id   AF-A0AA94ER36-F1
#
_cell.length_a   1.000
_cell.length_b   1.000
_cell.length_c   1.000
_cell.angle_alpha   90.00
_cell.angle_beta   90.00
_cell.angle_gamma   90.00
#
_symmetry.space_group_name_H-M   'P 1'
#
loop_
_entity.id
_entity.type
_entity.pdbx_description
1 polymer ?
#
loop_
_entity_poly.entity_id
_entity_poly.type
_entity_poly.pdbx_seq_one_letter_code
_entity_poly.pdbx_strand_id
1 'polypeptide(L)' 'MSTVSAEYYQIKGMVSDMPADEQAEVARVEAQVIELAKSSQAAALGVILASIKLSLEA' A
#
# COMPACT_ATOMS: atom_id res chain seq x y z
N MET A 1 18.27 -5.04 -8.01
CA MET A 1 16.97 -4.56 -7.50
C MET A 1 16.00 -5.73 -7.54
N SER A 2 15.26 -6.01 -6.46
CA SER A 2 14.20 -7.01 -6.50
C SER A 2 13.00 -6.47 -7.28
N THR A 3 12.17 -7.34 -7.85
CA THR A 3 10.92 -6.96 -8.52
C THR A 3 10.03 -6.09 -7.63
N VAL A 4 9.95 -6.42 -6.34
CA VAL A 4 9.22 -5.64 -5.33
C VAL A 4 9.70 -4.19 -5.24
N SER A 5 11.01 -3.96 -5.34
CA SER A 5 11.54 -2.59 -5.34
C SER A 5 11.17 -1.81 -6.59
N ALA A 6 11.06 -2.47 -7.75
CA ALA A 6 10.67 -1.82 -9.00
C ALA A 6 9.18 -1.44 -9.00
N GLU A 7 8.31 -2.35 -8.54
CA GLU A 7 6.86 -2.11 -8.40
C GLU A 7 6.58 -0.93 -7.46
N TYR A 8 7.28 -0.86 -6.33
CA TYR A 8 7.17 0.26 -5.39
C TYR A 8 7.46 1.61 -6.06
N TYR A 9 8.57 1.73 -6.79
CA TYR A 9 8.92 3.00 -7.44
C TYR A 9 7.98 3.35 -8.59
N GLN A 10 7.45 2.35 -9.31
CA GLN A 10 6.47 2.57 -10.35
C GLN A 10 5.16 3.14 -9.79
N ILE A 11 4.63 2.53 -8.72
CA ILE A 11 3.42 3.03 -8.04
C ILE A 11 3.66 4.43 -7.49
N LYS A 12 4.82 4.68 -6.88
CA LYS A 12 5.17 6.02 -6.38
C LYS A 12 5.21 7.07 -7.49
N GLY A 13 5.69 6.70 -8.68
CA GLY A 13 5.62 7.54 -9.87
C GLY A 13 4.19 7.91 -10.23
N MET A 14 3.31 6.90 -10.33
CA MET A 14 1.87 7.12 -10.61
C MET A 14 1.21 8.04 -9.59
N VAL A 15 1.49 7.87 -8.29
CA VAL A 15 0.96 8.74 -7.23
C VAL A 15 1.46 10.18 -7.40
N SER A 16 2.71 10.36 -7.83
CA SER A 16 3.29 11.70 -8.02
C SER A 16 2.61 12.47 -9.17
N ASP A 17 2.03 11.76 -10.12
CA ASP A 17 1.29 12.32 -11.26
C ASP A 17 -0.21 12.58 -10.94
N MET A 18 -0.70 12.18 -9.76
CA MET A 18 -2.09 12.38 -9.35
C MET A 18 -2.38 13.83 -8.90
N PRO A 19 -3.64 14.29 -8.95
CA PRO A 19 -4.11 15.49 -8.25
C PRO A 19 -3.80 15.48 -6.75
N ALA A 20 -3.65 16.65 -6.13
CA ALA A 20 -3.19 16.78 -4.75
C ALA A 20 -4.16 16.16 -3.71
N ASP A 21 -5.46 16.21 -3.99
CA ASP A 21 -6.51 15.59 -3.18
C ASP A 21 -6.45 14.05 -3.26
N GLU A 22 -6.21 13.50 -4.44
CA GLU A 22 -6.00 12.05 -4.63
C GLU A 22 -4.69 11.58 -3.95
N GLN A 23 -3.61 12.35 -4.06
CA GLN A 23 -2.36 12.07 -3.34
C GLN A 23 -2.56 12.04 -1.83
N ALA A 24 -3.33 12.99 -1.29
CA ALA A 24 -3.64 13.05 0.13
C ALA A 24 -4.45 11.83 0.58
N GLU A 25 -5.38 11.35 -0.26
CA GLU A 25 -6.14 10.14 0.02
C GLU A 25 -5.25 8.89 0.03
N VAL A 26 -4.33 8.75 -0.95
CA VAL A 26 -3.35 7.66 -0.96
C VAL A 26 -2.51 7.67 0.31
N ALA A 27 -1.96 8.83 0.70
CA ALA A 27 -1.15 8.97 1.90
C ALA A 27 -1.95 8.65 3.18
N ARG A 28 -3.22 9.08 3.24
CA ARG A 28 -4.12 8.79 4.37
C ARG A 28 -4.37 7.29 4.51
N VAL A 29 -4.67 6.60 3.42
CA VAL A 29 -4.92 5.16 3.42
C VAL A 29 -3.64 4.38 3.74
N GLU A 30 -2.49 4.77 3.18
CA GLU A 30 -1.19 4.15 3.49
C GLU A 30 -0.89 4.24 5.00
N ALA A 31 -1.09 5.41 5.61
CA ALA A 31 -0.89 5.59 7.04
C ALA A 31 -1.80 4.65 7.87
N GLN A 32 -3.07 4.51 7.50
CA GLN A 32 -4.01 3.62 8.19
C GLN A 32 -3.60 2.15 8.10
N VAL A 33 -3.16 1.70 6.92
CA VAL A 33 -2.71 0.31 6.72
C VAL A 33 -1.44 0.02 7.53
N ILE A 34 -0.50 0.97 7.58
CA ILE A 34 0.71 0.85 8.38
C ILE A 34 0.39 0.79 9.88
N GLU A 35 -0.52 1.63 10.37
CA GLU A 35 -0.95 1.58 11.78
C GLU A 35 -1.63 0.26 12.13
N LEU A 36 -2.53 -0.22 11.28
CA LEU A 36 -3.16 -1.53 11.44
C LEU A 36 -2.13 -2.65 11.54
N ALA A 37 -1.15 -2.67 10.62
CA ALA A 37 -0.10 -3.68 10.61
C ALA A 37 0.80 -3.62 11.85
N LYS A 38 1.02 -2.43 12.43
CA LYS A 38 1.83 -2.26 13.65
C LYS A 38 1.12 -2.67 14.94
N SER A 39 -0.21 -2.80 14.93
CA SER A 39 -0.99 -3.09 16.15
C SER A 39 -0.69 -4.46 16.78
N SER A 40 -0.34 -5.47 15.96
CA SER A 40 0.09 -6.80 16.42
C SER A 40 0.67 -7.60 15.25
N GLN A 41 1.40 -8.68 15.55
CA GLN A 41 1.89 -9.59 14.52
C GLN A 41 0.75 -10.28 13.73
N ALA A 42 -0.36 -10.60 14.39
CA ALA A 42 -1.54 -11.15 13.72
C ALA A 42 -2.17 -10.13 12.75
N ALA A 43 -2.24 -8.85 13.15
CA ALA A 43 -2.73 -7.79 12.28
C ALA A 43 -1.81 -7.56 11.06
N ALA A 44 -0.49 -7.63 11.24
CA ALA A 44 0.46 -7.56 10.12
C ALA A 44 0.21 -8.67 9.08
N LEU A 45 0.01 -9.92 9.54
CA LEU A 45 -0.34 -11.04 8.67
C LEU A 45 -1.70 -10.83 7.98
N GLY A 46 -2.68 -10.29 8.70
CA GLY A 46 -4.00 -9.94 8.15
C GLY A 46 -3.92 -8.90 7.03
N VAL A 47 -3.13 -7.84 7.22
CA VAL A 47 -2.88 -6.81 6.20
C VAL A 47 -2.22 -7.42 4.95
N ILE A 48 -1.18 -8.25 5.13
CA ILE A 48 -0.51 -8.91 4.00
C ILE A 48 -1.47 -9.81 3.24
N LEU A 49 -2.27 -10.62 3.94
CA LEU A 49 -3.26 -11.50 3.32
C LEU A 49 -4.34 -10.71 2.56
N ALA A 50 -4.79 -9.58 3.10
CA ALA A 50 -5.75 -8.71 2.44
C ALA A 50 -5.17 -8.12 1.13
N SER A 51 -3.94 -7.62 1.16
CA SER A 51 -3.26 -7.11 -0.03
C SER A 51 -3.11 -8.19 -1.11
N ILE A 52 -2.73 -9.41 -0.74
CA ILE A 52 -2.63 -10.53 -1.67
C ILE A 52 -4.00 -10.86 -2.29
N LYS A 53 -5.06 -10.93 -1.48
CA LYS A 53 -6.42 -11.20 -1.98
C LYS A 53 -6.87 -10.15 -2.99
N LEU A 54 -6.66 -8.88 -2.70
CA LEU A 54 -6.97 -7.79 -3.62
C LEU A 54 -6.22 -7.92 -4.95
N SER A 55 -4.95 -8.34 -4.93
CA SER A 55 -4.18 -8.60 -6.15
C SER A 55 -4.61 -9.84 -6.93
N LEU A 56 -5.32 -10.78 -6.31
CA LEU A 56 -5.85 -11.99 -6.97
C LEU A 56 -7.26 -11.79 -7.52
N GLU A 57 -8.02 -10.85 -6.96
CA GLU A 57 -9.41 -10.53 -7.35
C GLU A 57 -9.50 -9.43 -8.41
N ALA A 58 -8.40 -8.70 -8.65
CA ALA A 58 -8.25 -7.68 -9.71
C ALA A 58 -7.88 -8.29 -11.06
#